data_AF-A0A925NPK0-F1
#
_entry.id   AF-A0A925NPK0-F1
#
_cell.length_a   1.000
_cell.length_b   1.000
_cell.length_c   1.000
_cell.angle_alpha   90.00
_cell.angle_beta   90.00
_cell.angle_gamma   90.00
#
_symmetry.space_group_name_H-M   'P 1'
#
loop_
_entity.id
_entity.type
_entity.pdbx_description
1 polymer ?
#
loop_
_entity_poly.entity_id
_entity_poly.type
_entity_poly.pdbx_seq_one_letter_code
_entity_poly.pdbx_strand_id
1 'polypeptide(L)'
;MSEFLSQLQMVEDAVKNATKGLFAKFDSFTFKMLIGWLKSNDPEAVMVSIDQLANEKRQISIPPLYVVSKAHPIDRVRARAQAALTKMDEDNEIEQLTSGKEVKDAVVALVERFGNFKQM
;
A
#
# COMPACT_ATOMS: atom_id res chain seq x y z
N MET A 1 -1.20 11.19 -13.25
CA MET A 1 -0.53 11.69 -12.02
C MET A 1 -1.52 12.20 -10.97
N SER A 2 -2.39 13.16 -11.30
CA SER A 2 -3.35 13.74 -10.33
C SER A 2 -4.28 12.71 -9.66
N GLU A 3 -4.82 11.78 -10.45
CA GLU A 3 -5.71 10.72 -9.95
C GLU A 3 -4.98 9.74 -9.03
N PHE A 4 -3.80 9.28 -9.43
CA PHE A 4 -2.91 8.45 -8.60
C PHE A 4 -2.59 9.09 -7.25
N LEU A 5 -2.21 10.38 -7.25
CA LEU A 5 -1.91 11.11 -6.02
C LEU A 5 -3.15 11.22 -5.12
N SER A 6 -4.34 11.42 -5.70
CA SER A 6 -5.60 11.44 -4.96
C SER A 6 -5.92 10.07 -4.34
N GLN A 7 -5.68 8.97 -5.06
CA GLN A 7 -5.91 7.63 -4.54
C GLN A 7 -4.91 7.27 -3.43
N LEU A 8 -3.64 7.67 -3.56
CA LEU A 8 -2.66 7.53 -2.48
C LEU A 8 -3.02 8.36 -1.24
N GLN A 9 -3.53 9.57 -1.43
CA GLN A 9 -3.97 10.41 -0.31
C GLN A 9 -5.14 9.76 0.44
N MET A 10 -6.07 9.14 -0.29
CA MET A 10 -7.16 8.38 0.30
C MET A 10 -6.67 7.18 1.12
N VAL A 11 -5.62 6.47 0.68
CA VAL A 11 -4.97 5.42 1.50
C VAL A 11 -4.41 6.03 2.79
N GLU A 12 -3.74 7.17 2.69
CA GLU A 12 -3.17 7.85 3.86
C GLU A 12 -4.24 8.22 4.90
N ASP A 13 -5.38 8.76 4.43
CA ASP A 13 -6.50 9.13 5.29
C ASP A 13 -7.21 7.90 5.87
N ALA A 14 -7.39 6.83 5.09
CA ALA A 14 -7.97 5.57 5.54
C ALA A 14 -7.11 4.93 6.63
N VAL A 15 -5.80 4.84 6.39
CA VAL A 15 -4.83 4.31 7.36
C VAL A 15 -4.82 5.16 8.63
N LYS A 16 -4.81 6.49 8.53
CA LYS A 16 -4.86 7.41 9.68
C LYS A 16 -6.15 7.26 10.50
N ASN A 17 -7.29 7.00 9.85
CA ASN A 17 -8.57 6.82 10.52
C ASN A 17 -8.68 5.45 11.21
N ALA A 18 -8.24 4.38 10.55
CA ALA A 18 -8.26 3.02 11.10
C ALA A 18 -7.37 2.86 12.33
N THR A 19 -6.30 3.65 12.41
CA THR A 19 -5.25 3.51 13.41
C THR A 19 -5.33 4.50 14.57
N LYS A 20 -6.42 5.28 14.71
CA LYS A 20 -6.57 6.35 15.75
C LYS A 20 -6.20 5.97 17.20
N GLY A 21 -6.08 4.68 17.55
CA GLY A 21 -5.53 4.21 18.85
C GLY A 21 -4.16 3.50 18.82
N LEU A 22 -3.67 3.08 17.64
CA LEU A 22 -2.41 2.33 17.45
C LEU A 22 -1.33 3.14 16.69
N PHE A 23 -1.70 4.27 16.08
CA PHE A 23 -0.79 5.11 15.29
C PHE A 23 0.33 5.75 16.12
N ALA A 24 0.27 5.68 17.45
CA ALA A 24 1.33 6.12 18.33
C ALA A 24 2.43 5.06 18.53
N LYS A 25 2.11 3.76 18.41
CA LYS A 25 3.11 2.67 18.36
C LYS A 25 3.63 2.43 16.95
N PHE A 26 2.84 2.87 15.98
CA PHE A 26 3.21 2.88 14.58
C PHE A 26 4.04 4.12 14.29
N ASP A 27 5.16 3.95 13.61
CA ASP A 27 5.96 5.09 13.22
C ASP A 27 5.28 5.76 12.01
N SER A 28 4.31 6.64 12.28
CA SER A 28 3.62 7.47 11.28
C SER A 28 4.62 8.14 10.32
N PHE A 29 5.83 8.39 10.81
CA PHE A 29 6.98 8.82 10.02
C PHE A 29 7.36 7.80 8.94
N THR A 30 7.56 6.52 9.29
CA THR A 30 7.89 5.44 8.35
C THR A 30 6.83 5.31 7.24
N PHE A 31 5.54 5.39 7.57
CA PHE A 31 4.49 5.34 6.56
C PHE A 31 4.43 6.58 5.67
N LYS A 32 4.62 7.77 6.24
CA LYS A 32 4.74 9.00 5.44
C LYS A 32 5.96 8.96 4.52
N MET A 33 7.09 8.43 4.98
CA MET A 33 8.27 8.23 4.14
C MET A 33 7.98 7.25 3.01
N LEU A 34 7.32 6.13 3.29
CA LEU A 34 6.88 5.17 2.29
C LEU A 34 6.01 5.82 1.22
N ILE A 35 4.98 6.57 1.63
CA ILE A 35 4.11 7.32 0.69
C ILE A 35 4.94 8.34 -0.09
N GLY A 36 5.89 9.02 0.55
CA GLY A 36 6.81 9.95 -0.09
C GLY A 36 7.67 9.30 -1.16
N TRP A 37 8.22 8.11 -0.91
CA TRP A 37 9.01 7.35 -1.88
C TRP A 37 8.16 6.89 -3.06
N LEU A 38 6.92 6.43 -2.82
CA LEU A 38 6.00 6.02 -3.88
C LEU A 38 5.48 7.21 -4.73
N LYS A 39 5.60 8.45 -4.23
CA LYS A 39 5.30 9.69 -4.95
C LYS A 39 6.50 10.22 -5.76
N SER A 40 7.67 9.59 -5.66
CA SER A 40 8.88 10.04 -6.36
C SER A 40 8.68 10.04 -7.88
N ASN A 41 9.26 11.05 -8.54
CA ASN A 41 9.29 11.12 -10.02
C ASN A 41 10.36 10.21 -10.62
N ASP A 42 11.24 9.63 -9.80
CA ASP A 42 12.26 8.68 -10.23
C ASP A 42 11.69 7.25 -10.17
N PRO A 43 11.40 6.62 -11.34
CA PRO A 43 10.80 5.30 -11.38
C PRO A 43 11.71 4.21 -10.82
N GLU A 44 13.03 4.35 -10.93
CA GLU A 44 13.98 3.37 -10.40
C GLU A 44 13.99 3.40 -8.88
N ALA A 45 14.03 4.59 -8.29
CA ALA A 45 13.92 4.75 -6.84
C ALA A 45 12.60 4.17 -6.29
N VAL A 46 11.48 4.37 -6.99
CA VAL A 46 10.18 3.78 -6.61
C VAL A 46 10.26 2.25 -6.66
N MET A 47 10.81 1.67 -7.73
CA MET A 47 10.92 0.20 -7.86
C MET A 47 11.82 -0.41 -6.77
N VAL A 48 12.96 0.22 -6.46
CA VAL A 48 13.84 -0.22 -5.36
C VAL A 48 13.10 -0.17 -4.02
N SER A 49 12.33 0.89 -3.78
CA SER A 49 11.53 1.02 -2.56
C SER A 49 10.46 -0.07 -2.47
N ILE A 50 9.76 -0.37 -3.58
CA ILE A 50 8.79 -1.47 -3.65
C ILE A 50 9.44 -2.81 -3.28
N ASP A 51 10.64 -3.07 -3.79
CA ASP A 51 11.36 -4.31 -3.52
C ASP A 51 11.79 -4.46 -2.07
N GLN A 52 12.28 -3.38 -1.47
CA GLN A 52 12.61 -3.37 -0.05
C GLN A 52 11.38 -3.67 0.81
N LEU A 53 10.24 -3.05 0.50
CA LEU A 53 8.99 -3.28 1.23
C LEU A 53 8.49 -4.72 1.11
N ALA A 54 8.60 -5.32 -0.08
CA ALA A 54 8.25 -6.72 -0.31
C ALA A 54 9.15 -7.67 0.47
N ASN A 55 10.47 -7.41 0.49
CA ASN A 55 11.44 -8.23 1.21
C ASN A 55 11.27 -8.13 2.73
N GLU A 56 10.94 -6.95 3.23
CA GLU A 56 10.65 -6.73 4.65
C GLU A 56 9.27 -7.25 5.08
N LYS A 57 8.45 -7.72 4.12
CA LYS A 57 7.08 -8.24 4.32
C LYS A 57 6.23 -7.35 5.22
N ARG A 58 6.39 -6.03 5.11
CA ARG A 58 5.65 -5.10 5.97
C ARG A 58 4.20 -5.04 5.53
N GLN A 59 3.29 -5.64 6.30
CA GLN A 59 1.85 -5.64 5.99
C GLN A 59 1.26 -4.25 5.77
N ILE A 60 1.77 -3.21 6.45
CA ILE A 60 1.34 -1.81 6.25
C ILE A 60 1.65 -1.26 4.84
N SER A 61 2.58 -1.88 4.11
CA SER A 61 2.87 -1.49 2.74
C SER A 61 1.85 -2.06 1.74
N ILE A 62 1.01 -3.03 2.15
CA ILE A 62 0.05 -3.68 1.26
C ILE A 62 -0.97 -2.69 0.68
N PRO A 63 -1.70 -1.87 1.48
CA PRO A 63 -2.65 -0.91 0.91
C PRO A 63 -2.04 0.11 -0.08
N PRO A 64 -0.90 0.78 0.22
CA PRO A 64 -0.31 1.70 -0.74
C PRO A 64 0.30 0.99 -1.96
N LEU A 65 0.90 -0.20 -1.80
CA LEU A 65 1.38 -0.99 -2.94
C LEU A 65 0.24 -1.42 -3.86
N TYR A 66 -0.94 -1.72 -3.31
CA TYR A 66 -2.14 -2.02 -4.10
C TYR A 66 -2.57 -0.82 -4.97
N VAL A 67 -2.57 0.40 -4.42
CA VAL A 67 -2.86 1.59 -5.23
C VAL A 67 -1.80 1.81 -6.30
N VAL A 68 -0.52 1.61 -5.98
CA VAL A 68 0.56 1.71 -6.96
C VAL A 68 0.38 0.69 -8.08
N SER A 69 0.00 -0.57 -7.78
CA SER A 69 -0.19 -1.59 -8.80
C SER A 69 -1.36 -1.30 -9.74
N LYS A 70 -2.39 -0.59 -9.27
CA LYS A 70 -3.57 -0.24 -10.08
C LYS A 70 -3.47 1.09 -10.81
N ALA A 71 -2.88 2.11 -10.20
CA ALA A 71 -3.04 3.49 -10.66
C ALA A 71 -1.73 4.26 -10.93
N HIS A 72 -0.55 3.69 -10.65
CA HIS A 72 0.70 4.40 -10.92
C HIS A 72 0.85 4.73 -12.43
N PRO A 73 1.27 5.94 -12.82
CA PRO A 73 1.31 6.35 -14.23
C PRO A 73 2.28 5.52 -15.10
N ILE A 74 3.27 4.88 -14.48
CA ILE A 74 4.31 4.10 -15.16
C ILE A 74 4.00 2.60 -15.04
N ASP A 75 3.83 1.94 -16.20
CA ASP A 75 3.46 0.53 -16.31
C ASP A 75 4.45 -0.41 -15.62
N ARG A 76 5.75 -0.15 -15.76
CA ARG A 76 6.79 -0.97 -15.11
C ARG A 76 6.70 -0.92 -13.59
N VAL A 77 6.38 0.25 -13.03
CA VAL A 77 6.17 0.42 -11.59
C VAL A 77 4.91 -0.30 -11.15
N ARG A 78 3.82 -0.24 -11.93
CA ARG A 78 2.59 -1.01 -11.66
C ARG A 78 2.87 -2.51 -11.61
N ALA A 79 3.57 -3.03 -12.61
CA ALA A 79 3.95 -4.44 -12.69
C ALA A 79 4.84 -4.86 -11.51
N ARG A 80 5.77 -3.99 -11.10
CA ARG A 80 6.65 -4.25 -9.95
C ARG A 80 5.87 -4.31 -8.65
N ALA A 81 4.96 -3.37 -8.42
CA ALA A 81 4.09 -3.38 -7.25
C ALA A 81 3.17 -4.60 -7.21
N GLN A 82 2.63 -5.03 -8.36
CA GLN A 82 1.85 -6.27 -8.43
C GLN A 82 2.67 -7.50 -8.05
N ALA A 83 3.90 -7.61 -8.57
CA ALA A 83 4.81 -8.71 -8.22
C ALA A 83 5.19 -8.70 -6.73
N ALA A 84 5.38 -7.52 -6.13
CA ALA A 84 5.60 -7.36 -4.70
C ALA A 84 4.41 -7.86 -3.88
N LEU A 85 3.17 -7.47 -4.26
CA LEU A 85 1.96 -7.93 -3.59
C LEU A 85 1.83 -9.45 -3.67
N THR A 86 2.04 -10.06 -4.83
CA THR A 86 1.98 -11.53 -4.98
C THR A 86 3.01 -12.24 -4.09
N LYS A 87 4.20 -11.67 -3.88
CA LYS A 87 5.19 -12.24 -2.94
C LYS A 87 4.76 -12.13 -1.48
N MET A 88 3.94 -11.14 -1.16
CA MET A 88 3.42 -10.91 0.19
C MET A 88 2.09 -11.64 0.43
N ASP A 89 1.46 -12.16 -0.63
CA ASP A 89 0.14 -12.80 -0.59
C ASP A 89 0.24 -14.32 -0.38
N GLU A 90 0.91 -14.75 0.70
CA GLU A 90 1.21 -16.17 0.95
C GLU A 90 -0.05 -17.06 1.03
N ASP A 91 -1.18 -16.49 1.47
CA ASP A 91 -2.46 -17.20 1.65
C ASP A 91 -3.56 -16.77 0.65
N ASN A 92 -3.19 -16.04 -0.41
CA ASN A 92 -4.14 -15.48 -1.39
C ASN A 92 -5.21 -14.57 -0.75
N GLU A 93 -4.85 -13.93 0.37
CA GLU A 93 -5.71 -13.08 1.18
C GLU A 93 -5.91 -11.70 0.53
N ILE A 94 -4.87 -11.14 -0.07
CA ILE A 94 -4.94 -9.86 -0.79
C ILE A 94 -5.88 -10.00 -1.98
N GLU A 95 -5.78 -11.10 -2.74
CA GLU A 95 -6.69 -11.35 -3.85
C GLU A 95 -8.15 -11.51 -3.37
N GLN A 96 -8.38 -12.29 -2.31
CA GLN A 96 -9.73 -12.45 -1.72
C GLN A 96 -10.35 -11.13 -1.25
N LEU A 97 -9.54 -10.26 -0.64
CA LEU A 97 -10.01 -8.98 -0.11
C LEU A 97 -10.29 -7.95 -1.19
N THR A 98 -9.73 -8.11 -2.39
CA THR A 98 -9.76 -7.09 -3.44
C THR A 98 -10.48 -7.51 -4.72
N SER A 99 -10.73 -8.81 -4.91
CA SER A 99 -11.40 -9.34 -6.10
C SER A 99 -12.81 -8.78 -6.26
N GLY A 100 -13.13 -8.31 -7.47
CA GLY A 100 -14.43 -7.74 -7.83
C GLY A 100 -14.76 -6.39 -7.18
N LYS A 101 -13.83 -5.80 -6.40
CA LYS A 101 -14.03 -4.50 -5.75
C LYS A 101 -13.42 -3.37 -6.56
N GLU A 102 -14.01 -2.18 -6.44
CA GLU A 102 -13.35 -0.96 -6.88
C GLU A 102 -12.10 -0.71 -6.05
N VAL A 103 -11.13 0.02 -6.61
CA VAL A 103 -9.83 0.31 -5.96
C VAL A 103 -10.03 0.89 -4.56
N LYS A 104 -11.02 1.77 -4.40
CA LYS A 104 -11.35 2.40 -3.12
C LYS A 104 -11.81 1.39 -2.07
N ASP A 105 -12.75 0.52 -2.42
CA ASP A 105 -13.31 -0.48 -1.49
C ASP A 105 -12.31 -1.58 -1.18
N ALA A 106 -11.50 -1.97 -2.17
CA ALA A 106 -10.35 -2.85 -1.99
C ALA A 106 -9.36 -2.27 -0.97
N VAL A 107 -8.99 -1.00 -1.11
CA VAL A 107 -8.09 -0.30 -0.18
C VAL A 107 -8.67 -0.27 1.24
N VAL A 108 -9.95 0.04 1.40
CA VAL A 108 -10.59 0.05 2.73
C VAL A 108 -10.50 -1.34 3.37
N ALA A 109 -10.83 -2.40 2.64
CA ALA A 109 -10.73 -3.77 3.14
C ALA A 109 -9.29 -4.15 3.52
N LEU A 110 -8.30 -3.76 2.71
CA LEU A 110 -6.89 -3.98 3.01
C LEU A 110 -6.43 -3.19 4.25
N VAL A 111 -6.89 -1.95 4.43
CA VAL A 111 -6.57 -1.15 5.61
C VAL A 111 -7.25 -1.70 6.86
N GLU A 112 -8.49 -2.18 6.76
CA GLU A 112 -9.16 -2.83 7.89
C GLU A 112 -8.47 -4.13 8.30
N ARG A 113 -8.01 -4.93 7.33
CA ARG A 113 -7.33 -6.20 7.59
C ARG A 113 -5.89 -6.01 8.08
N PHE A 114 -5.09 -5.27 7.31
CA PHE A 114 -3.65 -5.12 7.51
C PHE A 114 -3.27 -3.84 8.29
N GLY A 115 -4.22 -2.97 8.59
CA GLY A 115 -4.03 -1.77 9.41
C GLY A 115 -4.51 -1.92 10.86
N ASN A 116 -5.39 -2.88 11.17
CA ASN A 116 -5.81 -3.20 12.55
C ASN A 116 -4.94 -4.30 13.17
N PHE A 117 -3.79 -3.92 13.73
CA PHE A 117 -2.90 -4.82 14.47
C PHE A 117 -3.39 -5.14 15.90
N LYS A 118 -4.71 -5.29 16.11
CA LYS A 118 -5.28 -5.66 17.43
C LYS A 118 -5.22 -7.15 17.73
N GLN A 119 -4.78 -7.99 16.80
CA GLN A 119 -4.62 -9.43 17.00
C GLN A 119 -3.22 -9.90 16.56
N MET A 120 -2.21 -9.53 17.34
CA MET A 120 -1.06 -10.39 17.63
C MET A 120 -0.66 -10.18 19.08
#